data_AF-A0A1I7SGU0-F1
#
_entry.id   AF-A0A1I7SGU0-F1
#
_cell.length_a   1.000
_cell.length_b   1.000
_cell.length_c   1.000
_cell.angle_alpha   90.00
_cell.angle_beta   90.00
_cell.angle_gamma   90.00
#
_symmetry.space_group_name_H-M   'P 1'
#
loop_
_entity.id
_entity.type
_entity.pdbx_description
1 polymer ?
#
loop_
_entity_poly.entity_id
_entity_poly.type
_entity_poly.pdbx_seq_one_letter_code
_entity_poly.pdbx_strand_id
1 'polypeptide(L)'
;MKLFKRYQMVGSTANGEYHLQIQNATLDDDGAYECQLLWAEENPAVISEPAYLGVLATPKGPFLTIENQKAEPIEAVEDIPLQAKCTVNHGKPAARIVWVISMDKEGQRIAAYINNASDVLKEIGINPVRNQRNYDLSVLEDTEEDDDGFVSITSTLR
;
A
#
# COMPACT_ATOMS: atom_id res chain seq x y z
N MET A 1 -36.28 -6.32 6.12
CA MET A 1 -34.94 -5.94 6.63
C MET A 1 -33.95 -6.16 5.49
N LYS A 2 -33.27 -5.12 4.97
CA LYS A 2 -32.23 -5.29 3.93
C LYS A 2 -31.00 -5.93 4.59
N LEU A 3 -30.63 -7.14 4.16
CA LEU A 3 -29.46 -7.86 4.69
C LEU A 3 -28.13 -7.17 4.36
N PHE A 4 -28.09 -6.36 3.30
CA PHE A 4 -26.89 -5.60 2.89
C PHE A 4 -27.27 -4.13 2.69
N LYS A 5 -27.05 -3.30 3.71
CA LYS A 5 -27.47 -1.88 3.69
C LYS A 5 -26.62 -1.01 2.76
N ARG A 6 -25.36 -1.41 2.52
CA ARG A 6 -24.38 -0.69 1.71
C ARG A 6 -24.48 -0.99 0.20
N TYR A 7 -25.22 -2.04 -0.16
CA TYR A 7 -25.29 -2.59 -1.51
C TYR A 7 -26.59 -2.15 -2.16
N GLN A 8 -26.51 -1.65 -3.39
CA GLN A 8 -27.68 -1.23 -4.15
C GLN A 8 -27.49 -1.51 -5.64
N MET A 9 -28.54 -2.02 -6.29
CA MET A 9 -28.60 -2.03 -7.75
C MET A 9 -29.09 -0.66 -8.24
N VAL A 10 -28.30 -0.03 -9.10
CA VAL A 10 -28.57 1.27 -9.71
C VAL A 10 -28.45 1.16 -11.24
N GLY A 11 -28.95 2.16 -11.96
CA GLY A 11 -28.97 2.17 -13.43
C GLY A 11 -30.39 2.30 -14.00
N SER A 12 -30.48 2.47 -15.31
CA SER A 12 -31.75 2.52 -16.03
C SER A 12 -32.24 1.12 -16.40
N THR A 13 -33.30 0.65 -15.75
CA THR A 13 -33.95 -0.62 -16.13
C THR A 13 -34.52 -0.60 -17.54
N ALA A 14 -34.91 0.59 -18.04
CA ALA A 14 -35.34 0.78 -19.43
C ALA A 14 -34.22 0.53 -20.45
N ASN A 15 -32.96 0.69 -20.04
CA ASN A 15 -31.78 0.38 -20.85
C ASN A 15 -31.17 -1.00 -20.56
N GLY A 16 -31.75 -1.77 -19.62
CA GLY A 16 -31.18 -3.03 -19.16
C GLY A 16 -29.95 -2.88 -18.26
N GLU A 17 -29.78 -1.72 -17.59
CA GLU A 17 -28.65 -1.46 -16.70
C GLU A 17 -28.96 -1.91 -15.26
N TYR A 18 -28.11 -2.78 -14.74
CA TYR A 18 -28.16 -3.28 -13.37
C TYR A 18 -26.76 -3.23 -12.76
N HIS A 19 -26.30 -2.03 -12.41
CA HIS A 19 -24.98 -1.82 -11.81
C HIS A 19 -25.03 -2.06 -10.30
N LEU A 20 -24.10 -2.86 -9.79
CA LEU A 20 -23.89 -2.99 -8.35
C LEU A 20 -23.14 -1.76 -7.83
N GLN A 21 -23.79 -0.99 -6.96
CA GLN A 21 -23.18 0.09 -6.19
C GLN A 21 -22.91 -0.39 -4.76
N ILE A 22 -21.65 -0.27 -4.32
CA ILE A 22 -21.22 -0.54 -2.95
C ILE A 22 -20.80 0.80 -2.33
N GLN A 23 -21.51 1.24 -1.29
CA GLN A 23 -21.21 2.48 -0.57
C GLN A 23 -20.32 2.20 0.66
N ASN A 24 -19.37 3.10 0.94
CA ASN A 24 -18.39 2.94 2.04
C ASN A 24 -17.76 1.55 2.00
N ALA A 25 -16.98 1.29 0.95
CA ALA A 25 -16.35 -0.01 0.75
C ALA A 25 -15.46 -0.38 1.94
N THR A 26 -15.51 -1.64 2.34
CA THR A 26 -14.73 -2.24 3.43
C THR A 26 -13.92 -3.42 2.88
N LEU A 27 -12.94 -3.91 3.64
CA LEU A 27 -12.14 -5.07 3.20
C LEU A 27 -12.99 -6.33 2.93
N ASP A 28 -14.09 -6.51 3.65
CA ASP A 28 -15.05 -7.59 3.41
C ASP A 28 -15.67 -7.57 2.00
N ASP A 29 -15.56 -6.44 1.29
CA ASP A 29 -16.05 -6.31 -0.08
C ASP A 29 -15.02 -6.78 -1.12
N ASP A 30 -13.78 -7.03 -0.71
CA ASP A 30 -12.70 -7.50 -1.60
C ASP A 30 -13.00 -8.93 -2.08
N GLY A 31 -13.08 -9.11 -3.40
CA GLY A 31 -13.38 -10.41 -3.96
C GLY A 31 -14.00 -10.40 -5.34
N ALA A 32 -14.46 -11.58 -5.77
CA ALA A 32 -15.09 -11.79 -7.07
C ALA A 32 -16.60 -11.51 -7.02
N TYR A 33 -17.10 -10.82 -8.03
CA TYR A 33 -18.50 -10.50 -8.23
C TYR A 33 -18.95 -10.96 -9.61
N GLU A 34 -20.16 -11.51 -9.67
CA GLU A 34 -20.79 -11.96 -10.92
C GLU A 34 -22.18 -11.34 -11.05
N CYS A 35 -22.59 -11.04 -12.28
CA CYS A 35 -23.97 -10.70 -12.60
C CYS A 35 -24.68 -11.95 -13.11
N GLN A 36 -25.77 -12.33 -12.45
CA GLN A 36 -26.53 -13.54 -12.76
C GLN A 36 -27.96 -13.18 -13.13
N LEU A 37 -28.39 -13.62 -14.31
CA LEU A 37 -29.77 -13.62 -14.74
C LEU A 37 -30.33 -15.03 -14.51
N LEU A 38 -31.36 -15.14 -13.67
CA LEU A 38 -32.02 -16.42 -13.40
C LEU A 38 -32.91 -16.83 -14.57
N TRP A 39 -33.24 -18.13 -14.62
CA TRP A 39 -34.17 -18.69 -15.59
C TRP A 39 -35.49 -17.93 -15.60
N ALA A 40 -35.96 -17.56 -16.80
CA ALA A 40 -37.24 -16.91 -17.00
C ALA A 40 -37.93 -17.50 -18.24
N GLU A 41 -38.99 -18.29 -18.02
CA GLU A 41 -39.74 -18.99 -19.06
C GLU A 41 -38.83 -19.87 -19.93
N GLU A 42 -38.61 -19.49 -21.20
CA GLU A 42 -37.76 -20.20 -22.17
C GLU A 42 -36.29 -19.70 -22.18
N ASN A 43 -35.94 -18.70 -21.36
CA ASN A 43 -34.60 -18.15 -21.32
C ASN A 43 -33.73 -18.88 -20.28
N PRO A 44 -32.56 -19.41 -20.68
CA PRO A 44 -31.61 -20.01 -19.75
C PRO A 44 -31.01 -18.99 -18.81
N ALA A 45 -30.57 -19.46 -17.64
CA ALA A 45 -29.74 -18.64 -16.77
C ALA A 45 -28.44 -18.26 -17.46
N VAL A 46 -28.02 -17.00 -17.29
CA VAL A 46 -26.78 -16.46 -17.81
C VAL A 46 -25.98 -15.88 -16.66
N ILE A 47 -24.70 -16.24 -16.60
CA ILE A 47 -23.75 -15.77 -15.59
C ILE A 47 -22.65 -15.04 -16.34
N SER A 48 -22.29 -13.84 -15.90
CA SER A 48 -21.16 -13.10 -16.47
C SER A 48 -19.82 -13.73 -16.09
N GLU A 49 -18.75 -13.35 -16.77
CA GLU A 49 -17.40 -13.53 -16.22
C GLU A 49 -17.27 -12.80 -14.87
N PRO A 50 -16.45 -13.32 -13.94
CA PRO A 50 -16.25 -12.69 -12.64
C PRO A 50 -15.44 -11.38 -12.78
N ALA A 51 -15.91 -10.34 -12.11
CA ALA A 51 -15.19 -9.09 -11.90
C ALA A 51 -14.59 -9.07 -10.49
N TYR A 52 -13.29 -8.76 -10.38
CA TYR A 52 -12.60 -8.71 -9.09
C TYR A 52 -12.55 -7.27 -8.56
N LEU A 53 -13.13 -7.05 -7.39
CA LEU A 53 -13.01 -5.81 -6.64
C LEU A 53 -11.85 -5.93 -5.65
N GLY A 54 -10.74 -5.24 -5.92
CA GLY A 54 -9.65 -5.10 -4.96
C GLY A 54 -9.85 -3.87 -4.08
N VAL A 55 -9.93 -4.05 -2.75
CA VAL A 55 -10.08 -2.95 -1.80
C VAL A 55 -8.71 -2.50 -1.32
N LEU A 56 -8.44 -1.21 -1.43
CA LEU A 56 -7.17 -0.63 -1.02
C LEU A 56 -7.25 -0.06 0.39
N ALA A 57 -6.18 -0.25 1.16
CA ALA A 57 -6.02 0.34 2.48
C ALA A 57 -4.77 1.22 2.53
N THR A 58 -4.97 2.48 2.95
CA THR A 58 -3.87 3.40 3.18
C THR A 58 -3.08 2.95 4.41
N PRO A 59 -1.76 2.71 4.28
CA PRO A 59 -0.93 2.30 5.40
C PRO A 59 -0.79 3.42 6.45
N LYS A 60 -0.45 3.03 7.68
CA LYS A 60 -0.13 3.91 8.81
C LYS A 60 1.40 3.99 9.00
N GLY A 61 1.93 5.20 9.08
CA GLY A 61 3.37 5.46 9.21
C GLY A 61 3.85 6.47 8.15
N PRO A 62 5.17 6.52 7.86
CA PRO A 62 6.24 5.69 8.41
C PRO A 62 6.60 6.02 9.86
N PHE A 63 6.99 5.01 10.65
CA PHE A 63 7.51 5.17 12.01
C PHE A 63 8.99 4.84 12.03
N LEU A 64 9.83 5.85 12.18
CA LEU A 64 11.28 5.69 12.31
C LEU A 64 11.66 5.48 13.78
N THR A 65 12.50 4.47 14.03
CA THR A 65 13.10 4.16 15.33
C THR A 65 14.58 3.92 15.16
N ILE A 66 15.39 4.43 16.08
CA ILE A 66 16.84 4.20 16.11
C ILE A 66 17.14 3.35 17.34
N GLU A 67 18.00 2.34 17.19
CA GLU A 67 18.36 1.50 18.33
C GLU A 67 18.92 2.33 19.49
N ASN A 68 18.43 2.03 20.69
CA ASN A 68 18.81 2.67 21.96
C ASN A 68 18.53 4.18 22.04
N GLN A 69 17.74 4.76 21.14
CA GLN A 69 17.38 6.18 21.17
C GLN A 69 15.87 6.37 21.10
N LYS A 70 15.35 7.28 21.93
CA LYS A 70 13.91 7.57 22.03
C LYS A 70 13.55 9.03 21.71
N ALA A 71 14.55 9.87 21.45
CA ALA A 71 14.37 11.31 21.31
C ALA A 71 14.99 11.83 19.99
N GLU A 72 14.40 12.88 19.45
CA GLU A 72 15.04 13.73 18.44
C GLU A 72 15.77 14.89 19.14
N PRO A 73 16.98 15.29 18.69
CA PRO A 73 17.72 14.76 17.55
C PRO A 73 18.40 13.41 17.85
N ILE A 74 18.68 12.64 16.79
CA ILE A 74 19.47 11.40 16.87
C ILE A 74 20.91 11.77 17.19
N GLU A 75 21.48 11.18 18.23
CA GLU A 75 22.89 11.32 18.57
C GLU A 75 23.69 10.23 17.84
N ALA A 76 24.70 10.64 17.08
CA ALA A 76 25.58 9.75 16.34
C ALA A 76 27.04 10.07 16.66
N VAL A 77 27.86 9.03 16.76
CA VAL A 77 29.30 9.15 16.91
C VAL A 77 29.92 8.63 15.61
N GLU A 78 30.87 9.38 15.08
CA GLU A 78 31.62 8.96 13.89
C GLU A 78 32.25 7.57 14.11
N ASP A 79 32.25 6.74 13.06
CA ASP A 79 32.71 5.35 13.06
C ASP A 79 31.97 4.37 14.00
N ILE A 80 30.90 4.82 14.67
CA ILE A 80 30.01 3.92 15.42
C ILE A 80 28.73 3.68 14.58
N PRO A 81 28.50 2.45 14.09
CA PRO A 81 27.32 2.16 13.27
C PRO A 81 26.04 2.32 14.10
N LEU A 82 25.02 2.90 13.47
CA LEU A 82 23.68 3.03 14.02
C LEU A 82 22.71 2.21 13.20
N GLN A 83 21.85 1.46 13.88
CA GLN A 83 20.78 0.70 13.23
C GLN A 83 19.47 1.50 13.30
N ALA A 84 18.88 1.72 12.12
CA ALA A 84 17.62 2.43 11.97
C ALA A 84 16.55 1.46 11.48
N LYS A 85 15.36 1.54 12.07
CA LYS A 85 14.21 0.70 11.73
C LYS A 85 13.02 1.59 11.36
N CYS A 86 12.49 1.39 10.17
CA CYS A 86 11.29 2.05 9.66
C CYS A 86 10.17 1.02 9.56
N THR A 87 9.05 1.28 10.23
CA THR A 87 7.88 0.39 10.21
C THR A 87 6.69 1.12 9.60
N VAL A 88 5.98 0.43 8.69
CA VAL A 88 4.76 0.88 8.03
C VAL A 88 3.71 -0.22 8.21
N ASN A 89 2.57 0.12 8.81
CA ASN A 89 1.57 -0.87 9.22
C ASN A 89 0.29 -0.78 8.39
N HIS A 90 -0.46 -1.87 8.32
CA HIS A 90 -1.82 -1.92 7.78
C HIS A 90 -1.98 -1.41 6.33
N GLY A 91 -1.03 -1.70 5.44
CA GLY A 91 -1.14 -1.39 4.01
C GLY A 91 -1.82 -2.51 3.22
N LYS A 92 -2.71 -2.18 2.29
CA LYS A 92 -3.18 -3.11 1.26
C LYS A 92 -3.19 -2.41 -0.11
N PRO A 93 -2.27 -2.75 -1.02
CA PRO A 93 -1.16 -3.72 -0.89
C PRO A 93 -0.06 -3.24 0.09
N ALA A 94 0.95 -4.09 0.29
CA ALA A 94 2.13 -3.73 1.07
C ALA A 94 2.77 -2.41 0.61
N ALA A 95 3.18 -1.59 1.57
CA ALA A 95 3.89 -0.35 1.29
C ALA A 95 5.32 -0.65 0.78
N ARG A 96 5.88 0.29 0.00
CA ARG A 96 7.29 0.28 -0.40
C ARG A 96 8.08 1.23 0.49
N ILE A 97 9.15 0.77 1.12
CA ILE A 97 10.05 1.61 1.93
C ILE A 97 11.31 1.93 1.13
N VAL A 98 11.75 3.18 1.19
CA VAL A 98 12.99 3.64 0.56
C VAL A 98 13.78 4.47 1.57
N TRP A 99 15.09 4.22 1.68
CA TRP A 99 15.99 4.96 2.56
C TRP A 99 16.76 6.03 1.79
N VAL A 100 16.78 7.24 2.35
CA VAL A 100 17.47 8.41 1.80
C VAL A 100 18.07 9.24 2.93
N ILE A 101 19.13 9.97 2.62
CA ILE A 101 19.66 11.02 3.50
C ILE A 101 19.16 12.35 2.94
N SER A 102 18.45 13.13 3.76
CA SER A 102 17.92 14.45 3.38
C SER A 102 18.66 15.58 4.11
N MET A 103 18.69 16.76 3.50
CA MET A 103 19.18 18.00 4.13
C MET A 103 18.09 18.77 4.89
N ASP A 104 16.82 18.37 4.74
CA ASP A 104 15.66 18.91 5.45
C ASP A 104 14.79 17.80 6.04
N LYS A 105 13.96 18.17 7.02
CA LYS A 105 13.13 17.23 7.77
C LYS A 105 11.98 16.66 6.94
N GLU A 106 11.57 17.38 5.89
CA GLU A 106 10.45 17.03 5.01
C GLU A 106 10.86 16.07 3.88
N GLY A 107 12.17 15.80 3.72
CA GLY A 107 12.67 14.91 2.68
C GLY A 107 12.68 15.52 1.28
N GLN A 108 12.62 16.84 1.14
CA GLN A 108 12.53 17.51 -0.17
C GLN A 108 13.89 17.66 -0.86
N ARG A 109 14.97 17.79 -0.09
CA ARG A 109 16.33 18.00 -0.57
C ARG A 109 17.19 16.80 -0.22
N ILE A 110 17.05 15.76 -1.01
CA ILE A 110 17.86 14.54 -0.88
C ILE A 110 19.34 14.85 -1.11
N ALA A 111 20.20 14.39 -0.21
CA ALA A 111 21.66 14.45 -0.29
C ALA A 111 22.25 13.16 -0.84
N ALA A 112 21.68 12.01 -0.47
CA ALA A 112 22.12 10.70 -0.91
C ALA A 112 20.99 9.67 -0.91
N TYR A 113 21.11 8.71 -1.80
CA TYR A 113 20.29 7.50 -1.83
C TYR A 113 21.03 6.36 -1.14
N ILE A 114 20.26 5.49 -0.49
CA ILE A 114 20.77 4.27 0.12
C ILE A 114 20.34 3.07 -0.73
N ASN A 115 21.25 2.14 -0.94
CA ASN A 115 21.17 0.99 -1.84
C ASN A 115 20.95 1.43 -3.29
N ASN A 116 20.07 0.75 -4.03
CA ASN A 116 19.64 1.22 -5.35
C ASN A 116 18.26 1.88 -5.31
N ALA A 117 17.98 2.63 -4.24
CA ALA A 117 16.73 3.40 -4.07
C ALA A 117 16.36 4.24 -5.30
N SER A 118 17.36 4.69 -6.07
CA SER A 118 17.18 5.37 -7.35
C SER A 118 16.31 4.59 -8.34
N ASP A 119 16.44 3.28 -8.41
CA ASP A 119 15.70 2.47 -9.39
C ASP A 119 14.24 2.27 -8.95
N VAL A 120 13.99 2.02 -7.66
CA VAL A 120 12.63 1.98 -7.10
C VAL A 120 11.92 3.32 -7.30
N LEU A 121 12.63 4.44 -7.11
CA LEU A 121 12.08 5.78 -7.31
C LEU A 121 11.79 6.09 -8.78
N LYS A 122 12.65 5.64 -9.71
CA LYS A 122 12.39 5.77 -11.16
C LYS A 122 11.13 5.01 -11.59
N GLU A 123 10.89 3.81 -11.05
CA GLU A 123 9.68 3.02 -11.35
C GLU A 123 8.39 3.79 -11.01
N ILE A 124 8.41 4.61 -9.95
CA ILE A 124 7.27 5.41 -9.52
C ILE A 124 7.29 6.84 -10.09
N GLY A 125 8.15 7.13 -11.06
CA GLY A 125 8.21 8.41 -11.77
C GLY A 125 8.96 9.53 -11.04
N ILE A 126 9.72 9.21 -9.99
CA ILE A 126 10.58 10.16 -9.28
C ILE A 126 11.99 10.07 -9.86
N ASN A 127 12.47 11.16 -10.48
CA ASN A 127 13.80 11.20 -11.07
C ASN A 127 14.86 11.61 -10.05
N PRO A 128 15.78 10.71 -9.66
CA PRO A 128 16.88 11.05 -8.76
C PRO A 128 17.84 12.05 -9.42
N VAL A 129 18.32 13.03 -8.64
CA VAL A 129 19.21 14.08 -9.16
C VAL A 129 20.58 13.51 -9.51
N ARG A 130 21.09 13.83 -10.71
CA ARG A 130 22.29 13.24 -11.35
C ARG A 130 23.61 13.33 -10.56
N ASN A 131 23.68 14.15 -9.52
CA ASN A 131 24.89 14.38 -8.71
C ASN A 131 24.78 13.89 -7.25
N GLN A 132 23.73 13.15 -6.90
CA GLN A 132 23.61 12.60 -5.55
C GLN A 132 24.49 11.38 -5.35
N ARG A 133 25.03 11.23 -4.13
CA ARG A 133 25.81 10.06 -3.75
C ARG A 133 24.88 8.86 -3.58
N ASN A 134 25.40 7.68 -3.89
CA ASN A 134 24.70 6.43 -3.64
C ASN A 134 25.55 5.56 -2.74
N TYR A 135 24.98 5.09 -1.64
CA TYR A 135 25.67 4.24 -0.66
C TYR A 135 25.05 2.86 -0.68
N ASP A 136 25.87 1.83 -0.80
CA ASP A 136 25.42 0.44 -0.67
C ASP A 136 25.49 0.03 0.80
N LEU A 137 24.34 -0.04 1.47
CA LEU A 137 24.23 -0.40 2.89
C LEU A 137 23.36 -1.65 3.04
N SER A 138 23.41 -2.30 4.20
CA SER A 138 22.58 -3.48 4.40
C SER A 138 21.17 -3.07 4.82
N VAL A 139 20.17 -3.44 4.01
CA VAL A 139 18.76 -3.28 4.35
C VAL A 139 18.11 -4.65 4.43
N LEU A 140 17.44 -4.89 5.56
CA LEU A 140 16.66 -6.09 5.82
C LEU A 140 15.18 -5.71 5.88
N GLU A 141 14.36 -6.35 5.06
CA GLU A 141 12.92 -6.15 5.04
C GLU A 141 12.21 -7.38 5.59
N ASP A 142 11.32 -7.14 6.56
CA ASP A 142 10.43 -8.13 7.15
C ASP A 142 8.98 -7.71 6.87
N THR A 143 8.15 -8.64 6.43
CA THR A 143 6.72 -8.41 6.13
C THR A 143 5.85 -9.35 6.94
N GLU A 144 4.80 -8.81 7.55
CA GLU A 144 3.79 -9.54 8.31
C GLU A 144 2.41 -9.24 7.71
N GLU A 145 1.64 -10.28 7.36
CA GLU A 145 0.28 -10.16 6.85
C GLU A 145 -0.70 -10.69 7.92
N ASP A 146 -1.77 -9.95 8.20
CA ASP A 146 -2.82 -10.36 9.12
C ASP A 146 -3.96 -11.13 8.43
N ASP A 147 -4.89 -11.68 9.22
CA ASP A 147 -6.02 -12.48 8.71
C ASP A 147 -6.95 -11.69 7.78
N ASP A 148 -6.96 -10.36 7.88
CA ASP A 148 -7.76 -9.45 7.04
C ASP A 148 -7.00 -9.06 5.74
N GLY A 149 -5.77 -9.57 5.55
CA GLY A 149 -4.93 -9.31 4.40
C GLY A 149 -4.27 -7.93 4.41
N PHE A 150 -4.18 -7.28 5.57
CA PHE A 150 -3.33 -6.11 5.71
C PHE A 150 -1.87 -6.52 5.88
N VAL A 151 -0.98 -5.78 5.24
CA VAL A 151 0.45 -6.02 5.31
C VAL A 151 1.14 -4.92 6.11
N SER A 152 1.95 -5.33 7.07
CA SER A 152 2.89 -4.48 7.78
C SER A 152 4.31 -4.82 7.31
N ILE A 153 5.07 -3.79 6.94
CA ILE A 153 6.46 -3.93 6.49
C ILE A 153 7.39 -3.18 7.43
N THR A 154 8.50 -3.83 7.76
CA THR A 154 9.57 -3.30 8.58
C THR A 154 10.85 -3.35 7.77
N SER A 155 11.47 -2.19 7.55
CA SER A 155 12.78 -2.09 6.90
C SER A 155 13.82 -1.68 7.93
N THR A 156 14.91 -2.42 8.02
CA THR A 156 16.01 -2.19 8.97
C THR A 156 17.29 -1.88 8.21
N LEU A 157 17.81 -0.67 8.38
CA LEU A 157 19.07 -0.20 7.83
C LEU A 157 20.21 -0.45 8.84
N ARG A 158 21.27 -1.10 8.37
CA ARG A 158 22.49 -1.44 9.12
C ARG A 158 23.73 -1.06 8.31
#